data_AF-A0A8T6MAY1-F1
#
_entry.id   AF-A0A8T6MAY1-F1
#
_cell.length_a   1.000
_cell.length_b   1.000
_cell.length_c   1.000
_cell.angle_alpha   90.00
_cell.angle_beta   90.00
_cell.angle_gamma   90.00
#
_symmetry.space_group_name_H-M   'P 1'
#
loop_
_entity.id
_entity.type
_entity.pdbx_description
1 polymer ?
#
loop_
_entity_poly.entity_id
_entity_poly.type
_entity_poly.pdbx_seq_one_letter_code
_entity_poly.pdbx_strand_id
1 'polypeptide(L)'
;MEEKNMLVEKWGEIIDTEKAPVVSNKEGMARLLENEESYLNENSQAAADMAQYTPILVPAVRRIFPNLIANELVAVQPMQQPTGYAYALRYAYAGTDAQNSALTGSTVDRGLSTRGEAAAATFGSFAILADDPSFVFSTDVIEIAGQLVTLPVVYSELGKAIISTPAASAAALFTVGATGATTGGAIFTIVALFNNEAGYNLIFKNYIPRVTTAAGEVLDKTTMKSMKMTVERIQIEAQTRKLKAEYTLELAQDLKNVHGLDAEAELINILEYEISAELDRELVDLINTKATQTPTWSYGNAPGSTSTVAFNTSDGRWEGEKLRTLYTRILSEANKVALTTRRGTANILICSSNVVSALESLQGFMYSAVPGTVKPTLGIAKVGTLDGRFTVYLDTFATSDYVTVLYKGTSELDAGIIYCPYIPLMMQKVIDPSTFQPRIGFMTRDAITGNLFGTENYQRYIPVDFTGSALGGNGIWTA
;
A
#
# COMPACT_ATOMS: atom_id res chain seq x y z
N MET A 1 -58.29 -67.79 29.40
CA MET A 1 -57.41 -68.34 30.47
C MET A 1 -56.28 -69.13 29.84
N GLU A 2 -56.58 -69.97 28.85
CA GLU A 2 -55.61 -70.76 28.09
C GLU A 2 -54.53 -69.91 27.37
N GLU A 3 -54.93 -68.88 26.61
CA GLU A 3 -54.01 -67.98 25.93
C GLU A 3 -53.09 -67.20 26.90
N LYS A 4 -53.61 -66.80 28.06
CA LYS A 4 -52.81 -66.09 29.08
C LYS A 4 -51.75 -66.98 29.71
N ASN A 5 -52.09 -68.25 29.95
CA ASN A 5 -51.14 -69.23 30.49
C ASN A 5 -50.05 -69.56 29.47
N MET A 6 -50.38 -69.61 28.18
CA MET A 6 -49.39 -69.82 27.12
C MET A 6 -48.37 -68.67 27.01
N LEU A 7 -48.79 -67.41 27.19
CA LEU A 7 -47.83 -66.29 27.19
C LEU A 7 -46.90 -66.31 28.41
N VAL A 8 -47.41 -66.67 29.59
CA VAL A 8 -46.59 -66.79 30.81
C VAL A 8 -45.61 -67.96 30.70
N GLU A 9 -45.99 -69.04 30.01
CA GLU A 9 -45.11 -70.17 29.73
C GLU A 9 -44.03 -69.81 28.70
N LYS A 10 -44.39 -69.14 27.60
CA LYS A 10 -43.45 -68.65 26.56
C LYS A 10 -42.35 -67.76 27.15
N TRP A 11 -42.71 -66.85 28.06
CA TRP A 11 -41.80 -65.88 28.65
C TRP A 11 -41.32 -66.26 30.06
N GLY A 12 -41.64 -67.46 30.53
CA GLY A 12 -41.39 -67.91 31.90
C GLY A 12 -39.90 -67.97 32.25
N GLU A 13 -39.05 -68.36 31.30
CA GLU A 13 -37.60 -68.42 31.50
C GLU A 13 -36.99 -67.04 31.80
N ILE A 14 -37.52 -65.97 31.20
CA ILE A 14 -37.03 -64.60 31.40
C ILE A 14 -37.61 -63.98 32.68
N ILE A 15 -38.88 -64.23 32.96
CA ILE A 15 -39.59 -63.71 34.13
C ILE A 15 -39.08 -64.33 35.45
N ASP A 16 -38.62 -65.58 35.41
CA ASP A 16 -38.18 -66.32 36.61
C ASP A 16 -36.65 -66.33 36.81
N THR A 17 -35.88 -65.55 36.04
CA THR A 17 -34.43 -65.39 36.27
C THR A 17 -34.12 -64.60 37.55
N GLU A 18 -33.02 -64.95 38.23
CA GLU A 18 -32.60 -64.34 39.52
C GLU A 18 -32.32 -62.83 39.44
N LYS A 19 -32.13 -62.29 38.23
CA LYS A 19 -31.88 -60.86 37.97
C LYS A 19 -33.14 -60.07 37.60
N ALA A 20 -34.30 -60.70 37.46
CA ALA A 20 -35.55 -60.01 37.18
C ALA A 20 -36.13 -59.37 38.46
N PRO A 21 -36.67 -58.14 38.39
CA PRO A 21 -37.31 -57.50 39.55
C PRO A 21 -38.55 -58.31 39.98
N VAL A 22 -38.77 -58.46 41.29
CA VAL A 22 -39.89 -59.27 41.83
C VAL A 22 -41.22 -58.60 41.49
N VAL A 23 -41.93 -59.12 40.48
CA VAL A 23 -43.21 -58.58 40.02
C VAL A 23 -44.37 -59.43 40.53
N SER A 24 -45.40 -58.80 41.11
CA SER A 24 -46.59 -59.49 41.62
C SER A 24 -47.57 -59.92 40.53
N ASN A 25 -47.52 -59.33 39.34
CA ASN A 25 -48.42 -59.63 38.22
C ASN A 25 -47.63 -60.07 36.97
N LYS A 26 -47.29 -61.37 36.94
CA LYS A 26 -46.52 -62.00 35.85
C LYS A 26 -47.25 -61.93 34.50
N GLU A 27 -48.58 -61.92 34.51
CA GLU A 27 -49.40 -61.85 33.28
C GLU A 27 -49.31 -60.49 32.58
N GLY A 28 -49.26 -59.40 33.35
CA GLY A 28 -49.09 -58.05 32.81
C GLY A 28 -47.72 -57.85 32.18
N MET A 29 -46.68 -58.38 32.82
CA MET A 29 -45.30 -58.34 32.32
C MET A 29 -45.16 -59.17 31.03
N ALA A 30 -45.74 -60.37 30.98
CA ALA A 30 -45.73 -61.21 29.78
C ALA A 30 -46.43 -60.55 28.58
N ARG A 31 -47.48 -59.76 28.80
CA ARG A 31 -48.14 -58.98 27.75
C ARG A 31 -47.34 -57.76 27.28
N LEU A 32 -46.60 -57.12 28.18
CA LEU A 32 -45.67 -56.05 27.82
C LEU A 32 -44.50 -56.58 26.99
N LEU A 33 -43.93 -57.72 27.38
CA LEU A 33 -42.88 -58.43 26.65
C LEU A 33 -43.36 -58.90 25.27
N GLU A 34 -44.59 -59.39 25.15
CA GLU A 34 -45.16 -59.77 23.84
C GLU A 34 -45.39 -58.54 22.95
N ASN A 35 -45.84 -57.42 23.50
CA ASN A 35 -45.98 -56.17 22.75
C ASN A 35 -44.61 -55.63 22.33
N GLU A 36 -43.60 -55.66 23.21
CA GLU A 36 -42.23 -55.28 22.90
C GLU A 36 -41.60 -56.19 21.85
N GLU A 37 -41.84 -57.52 21.91
CA GLU A 37 -41.42 -58.45 20.86
C GLU A 37 -42.11 -58.10 19.54
N SER A 38 -43.42 -57.83 19.54
CA SER A 38 -44.15 -57.42 18.34
C SER A 38 -43.64 -56.08 17.77
N TYR A 39 -43.29 -55.10 18.61
CA TYR A 39 -42.70 -53.84 18.16
C TYR A 39 -41.27 -54.03 17.63
N LEU A 40 -40.48 -54.90 18.27
CA LEU A 40 -39.15 -55.27 17.79
C LEU A 40 -39.24 -56.08 16.50
N ASN A 41 -40.26 -56.91 16.32
CA ASN A 41 -40.51 -57.70 15.13
C ASN A 41 -41.11 -56.85 14.00
N GLU A 42 -41.90 -55.81 14.27
CA GLU A 42 -42.29 -54.80 13.26
C GLU A 42 -41.09 -53.93 12.82
N ASN A 43 -40.17 -53.59 13.73
CA ASN A 43 -38.91 -52.93 13.37
C ASN A 43 -37.86 -53.89 12.77
N SER A 44 -38.02 -55.21 12.92
CA SER A 44 -37.10 -56.25 12.45
C SER A 44 -37.62 -57.02 11.22
N GLN A 45 -38.91 -56.92 10.88
CA GLN A 45 -39.51 -57.41 9.63
C GLN A 45 -39.34 -56.42 8.47
N ALA A 46 -38.21 -55.73 8.43
CA ALA A 46 -37.58 -55.35 7.17
C ALA A 46 -36.50 -56.42 6.88
N ALA A 47 -36.88 -57.44 6.10
CA ALA A 47 -36.06 -58.54 5.57
C ALA A 47 -34.57 -58.53 5.97
N ALA A 48 -34.20 -59.45 6.86
CA ALA A 48 -32.87 -59.66 7.42
C ALA A 48 -31.77 -60.15 6.43
N ASP A 49 -31.86 -59.77 5.15
CA ASP A 49 -30.78 -59.95 4.17
C ASP A 49 -30.74 -58.83 3.10
N MET A 50 -31.16 -57.62 3.48
CA MET A 50 -30.81 -56.42 2.73
C MET A 50 -30.13 -55.44 3.65
N ALA A 51 -28.80 -55.32 3.50
CA ALA A 51 -28.03 -54.24 4.09
C ALA A 51 -28.72 -52.91 3.78
N GLN A 52 -29.28 -52.26 4.79
CA GLN A 52 -29.85 -50.93 4.63
C GLN A 52 -28.69 -49.98 4.35
N TYR A 53 -28.44 -49.72 3.06
CA TYR A 53 -27.41 -48.79 2.62
C TYR A 53 -27.79 -47.41 3.13
N THR A 54 -27.16 -47.02 4.23
CA THR A 54 -27.24 -45.68 4.76
C THR A 54 -26.03 -44.96 4.19
N PRO A 55 -26.16 -44.17 3.10
CA PRO A 55 -25.02 -43.41 2.60
C PRO A 55 -24.58 -42.45 3.71
N ILE A 56 -23.43 -42.73 4.32
CA ILE A 56 -22.75 -41.76 5.17
C ILE A 56 -22.23 -40.68 4.22
N LEU A 57 -23.04 -39.64 4.01
CA LEU A 57 -22.62 -38.47 3.25
C LEU A 57 -21.57 -37.73 4.08
N VAL A 58 -20.31 -37.88 3.71
CA VAL A 58 -19.25 -36.98 4.21
C VAL A 58 -19.47 -35.62 3.53
N PRO A 59 -19.63 -34.52 4.28
CA PRO A 59 -19.81 -33.21 3.67
C PRO A 59 -18.59 -32.86 2.83
N ALA A 60 -18.82 -32.38 1.61
CA ALA A 60 -17.73 -31.94 0.74
C ALA A 60 -17.05 -30.71 1.35
N VAL A 61 -15.74 -30.81 1.57
CA VAL A 61 -14.92 -29.66 1.99
C VAL A 61 -14.60 -28.81 0.76
N ARG A 62 -14.82 -27.50 0.87
CA ARG A 62 -14.47 -26.53 -0.16
C ARG A 62 -13.26 -25.72 0.28
N ARG A 63 -12.47 -25.24 -0.69
CA ARG A 63 -11.53 -24.15 -0.43
C ARG A 63 -12.33 -22.87 -0.18
N ILE A 64 -11.86 -22.06 0.76
CA ILE A 64 -12.51 -20.80 1.12
C ILE A 64 -11.94 -19.72 0.20
N PHE A 65 -12.84 -18.89 -0.32
CA PHE A 65 -12.51 -17.78 -1.17
C PHE A 65 -11.90 -16.62 -0.36
N PRO A 66 -10.70 -16.13 -0.74
CA PRO A 66 -10.16 -14.87 -0.28
C PRO A 66 -11.13 -13.69 -0.24
N ASN A 67 -10.90 -12.78 0.71
CA ASN A 67 -11.59 -11.49 0.73
C ASN A 67 -11.03 -10.59 -0.37
N LEU A 68 -11.91 -9.82 -1.00
CA LEU A 68 -11.55 -8.83 -2.02
C LEU A 68 -11.44 -7.45 -1.39
N ILE A 69 -10.40 -6.70 -1.76
CA ILE A 69 -10.04 -5.44 -1.11
C ILE A 69 -9.59 -4.34 -2.07
N ALA A 70 -9.53 -4.59 -3.38
CA ALA A 70 -8.89 -3.65 -4.28
C ALA A 70 -9.60 -2.29 -4.33
N ASN A 71 -10.90 -2.25 -4.05
CA ASN A 71 -11.67 -1.01 -3.89
C ASN A 71 -11.13 -0.09 -2.78
N GLU A 72 -10.52 -0.64 -1.73
CA GLU A 72 -9.93 0.15 -0.64
C GLU A 72 -8.55 0.68 -1.01
N LEU A 73 -7.82 0.03 -1.92
CA LEU A 73 -6.46 0.38 -2.32
C LEU A 73 -6.42 1.42 -3.46
N VAL A 74 -7.29 1.31 -4.46
CA VAL A 74 -7.27 2.19 -5.62
C VAL A 74 -8.45 3.16 -5.66
N ALA A 75 -8.35 4.19 -6.49
CA ALA A 75 -9.48 5.02 -6.86
C ALA A 75 -10.37 4.27 -7.87
N VAL A 76 -11.69 4.48 -7.81
CA VAL A 76 -12.64 3.87 -8.76
C VAL A 76 -13.33 4.97 -9.56
N GLN A 77 -13.29 4.89 -10.89
CA GLN A 77 -13.93 5.85 -11.78
C GLN A 77 -14.66 5.12 -12.92
N PRO A 78 -15.98 4.94 -12.84
CA PRO A 78 -16.71 4.21 -13.86
C PRO A 78 -16.66 4.92 -15.22
N MET A 79 -16.45 4.15 -16.28
CA MET A 79 -16.47 4.63 -17.67
C MET A 79 -17.86 4.45 -18.27
N GLN A 80 -18.33 5.44 -19.04
CA GLN A 80 -19.59 5.36 -19.80
C GLN A 80 -19.39 4.95 -21.25
N GLN A 81 -18.16 5.08 -21.75
CA GLN A 81 -17.76 4.74 -23.11
C GLN A 81 -16.54 3.80 -23.04
N PRO A 82 -16.31 2.95 -24.06
CA PRO A 82 -15.20 1.99 -24.05
C PRO A 82 -13.82 2.66 -24.05
N THR A 83 -13.74 3.93 -24.47
CA THR A 83 -12.53 4.75 -24.38
C THR A 83 -12.86 6.05 -23.65
N GLY A 84 -11.96 6.46 -22.74
CA GLY A 84 -12.04 7.72 -22.01
C GLY A 84 -10.73 8.50 -22.11
N TYR A 85 -10.75 9.74 -21.63
CA TYR A 85 -9.54 10.55 -21.46
C TYR A 85 -9.45 10.99 -20.00
N ALA A 86 -8.30 10.76 -19.38
CA ALA A 86 -7.94 11.42 -18.12
C ALA A 86 -7.21 12.72 -18.45
N TYR A 87 -7.58 13.81 -17.77
CA TYR A 87 -6.99 15.12 -17.98
C TYR A 87 -6.25 15.56 -16.72
N ALA A 88 -5.09 16.19 -16.92
CA ALA A 88 -4.37 16.88 -15.86
C ALA A 88 -4.07 18.31 -16.28
N LEU A 89 -4.28 19.22 -15.35
CA LEU A 89 -3.97 20.61 -15.52
C LEU A 89 -2.64 20.91 -14.83
N ARG A 90 -1.65 21.34 -15.61
CA ARG A 90 -0.35 21.73 -15.10
C ARG A 90 -0.15 23.23 -15.20
N TYR A 91 0.55 23.77 -14.22
CA TYR A 91 1.00 25.16 -14.20
C TYR A 91 2.52 25.17 -14.32
N ALA A 92 3.03 26.03 -15.20
CA ALA A 92 4.46 26.18 -15.43
C ALA A 92 4.82 27.65 -15.60
N TYR A 93 6.09 27.97 -15.39
CA TYR A 93 6.64 29.28 -15.70
C TYR A 93 6.89 29.39 -17.22
N ALA A 94 6.70 30.59 -17.78
CA ALA A 94 6.98 30.85 -19.19
C ALA A 94 8.49 31.03 -19.43
N GLY A 95 9.04 30.41 -20.48
CA GLY A 95 10.43 30.58 -20.92
C GLY A 95 11.45 29.58 -20.36
N THR A 96 11.05 28.67 -19.47
CA THR A 96 11.82 27.46 -19.16
C THR A 96 11.15 26.29 -19.86
N ASP A 97 11.93 25.42 -20.51
CA ASP A 97 11.41 24.16 -21.06
C ASP A 97 10.55 23.45 -20.01
N ALA A 98 9.53 22.74 -20.48
CA ALA A 98 8.42 22.15 -19.73
C ALA A 98 8.79 21.17 -18.59
N GLN A 99 10.06 21.09 -18.20
CA GLN A 99 10.65 20.17 -17.23
C GLN A 99 10.77 20.76 -15.81
N ASN A 100 10.68 22.08 -15.62
CA ASN A 100 10.66 22.71 -14.29
C ASN A 100 9.26 23.20 -13.93
N SER A 101 8.35 22.23 -13.75
CA SER A 101 7.05 22.48 -13.14
C SER A 101 7.28 23.08 -11.75
N ALA A 102 6.71 24.27 -11.53
CA ALA A 102 6.85 25.06 -10.30
C ALA A 102 6.44 24.29 -9.01
N LEU A 103 5.81 23.11 -9.16
CA LEU A 103 5.34 22.25 -8.07
C LEU A 103 6.04 20.88 -8.02
N THR A 104 6.91 20.53 -8.98
CA THR A 104 7.51 19.18 -9.06
C THR A 104 8.92 19.20 -8.49
N GLY A 105 9.02 19.18 -7.15
CA GLY A 105 10.10 18.57 -6.37
C GLY A 105 11.53 19.15 -6.45
N SER A 106 11.97 19.79 -7.53
CA SER A 106 13.32 20.33 -7.68
C SER A 106 13.29 21.85 -7.55
N THR A 107 13.45 22.35 -6.31
CA THR A 107 13.60 23.77 -5.97
C THR A 107 12.53 24.68 -6.58
N VAL A 108 11.43 24.93 -5.84
CA VAL A 108 10.55 26.05 -6.17
C VAL A 108 11.42 27.29 -6.32
N ASP A 109 11.43 27.93 -7.50
CA ASP A 109 12.08 29.24 -7.63
C ASP A 109 11.28 30.23 -6.78
N ARG A 110 11.75 30.46 -5.55
CA ARG A 110 11.05 31.26 -4.55
C ARG A 110 11.16 32.76 -4.82
N GLY A 111 11.84 33.19 -5.89
CA GLY A 111 12.04 34.60 -6.27
C GLY A 111 11.56 34.96 -7.67
N LEU A 112 10.71 34.14 -8.30
CA LEU A 112 10.38 34.38 -9.70
C LEU A 112 9.64 35.71 -9.95
N SER A 113 8.76 36.13 -9.04
CA SER A 113 8.05 37.42 -9.14
C SER A 113 8.96 38.64 -8.93
N THR A 114 10.21 38.43 -8.50
CA THR A 114 11.17 39.48 -8.17
C THR A 114 12.46 39.41 -9.01
N ARG A 115 12.69 38.31 -9.73
CA ARG A 115 13.78 38.15 -10.73
C ARG A 115 13.37 38.73 -12.09
N GLY A 116 13.09 40.02 -12.13
CA GLY A 116 13.37 40.80 -13.32
C GLY A 116 14.89 40.92 -13.44
N GLU A 117 15.46 40.82 -14.65
CA GLU A 117 16.91 41.00 -14.88
C GLU A 117 17.45 42.36 -14.36
N ALA A 118 16.58 43.27 -13.93
CA ALA A 118 16.90 44.52 -13.23
C ALA A 118 17.29 44.36 -11.73
N ALA A 119 17.09 43.20 -11.10
CA ALA A 119 17.39 43.02 -9.67
C ALA A 119 18.89 42.85 -9.34
N ALA A 120 19.77 42.79 -10.34
CA ALA A 120 21.21 42.78 -10.12
C ALA A 120 21.80 44.16 -9.82
N ALA A 121 21.01 45.24 -9.90
CA ALA A 121 21.56 46.56 -10.17
C ALA A 121 21.34 47.63 -9.10
N THR A 122 20.97 47.32 -7.84
CA THR A 122 20.89 48.44 -6.87
C THR A 122 21.55 48.25 -5.51
N PHE A 123 21.56 47.09 -4.84
CA PHE A 123 22.42 46.92 -3.65
C PHE A 123 22.86 45.46 -3.49
N GLY A 124 24.07 45.13 -3.93
CA GLY A 124 24.60 43.76 -3.90
C GLY A 124 25.41 43.49 -2.64
N SER A 125 24.75 43.28 -1.51
CA SER A 125 25.44 42.66 -0.37
C SER A 125 25.35 41.14 -0.47
N PHE A 126 26.49 40.47 -0.41
CA PHE A 126 26.56 39.01 -0.37
C PHE A 126 27.01 38.58 1.01
N ALA A 127 26.37 37.56 1.55
CA ALA A 127 26.85 36.91 2.76
C ALA A 127 27.79 35.76 2.39
N ILE A 128 28.94 35.72 3.05
CA ILE A 128 29.98 34.71 2.87
C ILE A 128 30.02 33.85 4.12
N LEU A 129 30.18 32.55 3.92
CA LEU A 129 30.54 31.60 4.96
C LEU A 129 32.00 31.18 4.78
N ALA A 130 32.81 31.31 5.82
CA ALA A 130 34.15 30.76 5.93
C ALA A 130 34.11 29.27 6.29
N ASP A 131 35.24 28.60 6.09
CA ASP A 131 35.51 27.22 6.49
C ASP A 131 35.66 27.03 7.99
N ASP A 132 36.25 28.01 8.69
CA ASP A 132 36.31 28.02 10.15
C ASP A 132 35.18 28.87 10.76
N PRO A 133 34.23 28.28 11.51
CA PRO A 133 33.17 29.02 12.21
C PRO A 133 33.68 29.91 13.35
N SER A 134 34.93 29.78 13.77
CA SER A 134 35.55 30.64 14.78
C SER A 134 36.12 31.94 14.19
N PHE A 135 36.23 32.00 12.87
CA PHE A 135 36.84 33.11 12.14
C PHE A 135 35.94 34.35 12.14
N VAL A 136 36.45 35.52 12.53
CA VAL A 136 35.66 36.77 12.54
C VAL A 136 36.24 37.75 11.53
N PHE A 137 35.40 38.16 10.57
CA PHE A 137 35.74 39.22 9.62
C PHE A 137 35.71 40.57 10.34
N SER A 138 36.85 41.24 10.46
CA SER A 138 37.00 42.47 11.27
C SER A 138 37.55 43.68 10.51
N THR A 139 37.85 43.54 9.21
CA THR A 139 38.47 44.61 8.41
C THR A 139 37.77 44.77 7.06
N ASP A 140 37.73 46.00 6.53
CA ASP A 140 37.12 46.34 5.24
C ASP A 140 38.02 46.02 4.04
N VAL A 141 39.14 45.33 4.25
CA VAL A 141 40.09 44.98 3.20
C VAL A 141 40.24 43.47 3.19
N ILE A 142 39.76 42.87 2.11
CA ILE A 142 39.76 41.43 1.89
C ILE A 142 40.48 41.17 0.57
N GLU A 143 41.49 40.31 0.62
CA GLU A 143 42.16 39.76 -0.55
C GLU A 143 41.48 38.47 -0.96
N ILE A 144 41.13 38.33 -2.24
CA ILE A 144 40.54 37.09 -2.76
C ILE A 144 41.19 36.77 -4.09
N ALA A 145 41.63 35.52 -4.24
CA ALA A 145 42.32 35.05 -5.45
C ALA A 145 43.52 35.95 -5.87
N GLY A 146 44.26 36.50 -4.89
CA GLY A 146 45.44 37.34 -5.14
C GLY A 146 45.15 38.81 -5.48
N GLN A 147 43.89 39.24 -5.41
CA GLN A 147 43.50 40.64 -5.62
C GLN A 147 43.04 41.26 -4.30
N LEU A 148 43.74 42.30 -3.82
CA LEU A 148 43.30 43.10 -2.69
C LEU A 148 42.11 43.98 -3.10
N VAL A 149 40.99 43.85 -2.39
CA VAL A 149 39.79 44.65 -2.62
C VAL A 149 39.32 45.27 -1.30
N THR A 150 39.08 46.57 -1.30
CA THR A 150 38.47 47.27 -0.18
C THR A 150 36.96 47.19 -0.31
N LEU A 151 36.32 46.33 0.49
CA LEU A 151 34.88 46.13 0.52
C LEU A 151 34.39 46.20 1.98
N PRO A 152 33.37 47.01 2.30
CA PRO A 152 32.91 47.14 3.67
C PRO A 152 32.29 45.84 4.17
N VAL A 153 32.76 45.38 5.35
CA VAL A 153 32.10 44.31 6.10
C VAL A 153 30.97 44.94 6.90
N VAL A 154 29.74 44.78 6.40
CA VAL A 154 28.53 45.38 6.98
C VAL A 154 28.17 44.73 8.31
N TYR A 155 28.39 43.42 8.40
CA TYR A 155 28.09 42.61 9.57
C TYR A 155 28.97 41.37 9.57
N SER A 156 29.43 40.93 10.74
CA SER A 156 30.14 39.66 10.88
C SER A 156 29.76 38.93 12.16
N GLU A 157 29.69 37.61 12.06
CA GLU A 157 29.45 36.69 13.18
C GLU A 157 30.15 35.38 12.85
N LEU A 158 30.90 34.78 13.79
CA LEU A 158 31.37 33.38 13.79
C LEU A 158 31.40 32.68 12.40
N GLY A 159 32.44 32.95 11.62
CA GLY A 159 32.70 32.37 10.31
C GLY A 159 31.83 32.92 9.20
N LYS A 160 31.09 34.02 9.41
CA LYS A 160 30.20 34.62 8.43
C LYS A 160 30.37 36.12 8.37
N ALA A 161 30.16 36.68 7.19
CA ALA A 161 30.11 38.12 6.99
C ALA A 161 29.14 38.52 5.90
N ILE A 162 28.55 39.69 6.04
CA ILE A 162 27.86 40.41 4.96
C ILE A 162 28.87 41.39 4.38
N ILE A 163 29.21 41.21 3.12
CA ILE A 163 30.07 42.13 2.38
C ILE A 163 29.19 42.95 1.46
N SER A 164 29.26 44.27 1.61
CA SER A 164 28.64 45.17 0.63
C SER A 164 29.54 45.30 -0.58
N THR A 165 28.96 45.16 -1.77
CA THR A 165 29.70 45.33 -3.02
C THR A 165 29.10 46.47 -3.83
N PRO A 166 29.92 47.34 -4.45
CA PRO A 166 29.43 48.27 -5.46
C PRO A 166 28.80 47.47 -6.60
N ALA A 167 27.55 47.81 -6.93
CA ALA A 167 26.74 47.07 -7.89
C ALA A 167 27.49 46.89 -9.23
N ALA A 168 27.62 45.63 -9.67
CA ALA A 168 28.16 45.11 -10.92
C ALA A 168 29.57 44.48 -10.92
N SER A 169 30.48 44.74 -9.98
CA SER A 169 31.89 44.33 -10.14
C SER A 169 32.38 43.14 -9.31
N ALA A 170 31.61 42.69 -8.30
CA ALA A 170 32.13 41.77 -7.28
C ALA A 170 31.73 40.30 -7.44
N ALA A 171 30.66 39.98 -8.18
CA ALA A 171 30.18 38.60 -8.28
C ALA A 171 31.21 37.62 -8.86
N ALA A 172 32.17 38.11 -9.67
CA ALA A 172 33.25 37.30 -10.22
C ALA A 172 34.38 36.98 -9.21
N LEU A 173 34.53 37.80 -8.16
CA LEU A 173 35.61 37.67 -7.18
C LEU A 173 35.24 36.70 -6.04
N PHE A 174 33.95 36.47 -5.81
CA PHE A 174 33.45 35.61 -4.75
C PHE A 174 32.88 34.32 -5.33
N THR A 175 33.68 33.25 -5.34
CA THR A 175 33.26 31.90 -5.76
C THR A 175 33.41 30.93 -4.60
N VAL A 176 32.49 29.97 -4.47
CA VAL A 176 32.63 28.88 -3.48
C VAL A 176 33.92 28.10 -3.75
N GLY A 177 34.73 27.90 -2.72
CA GLY A 177 36.05 27.27 -2.80
C GLY A 177 37.20 28.25 -3.04
N ALA A 178 36.92 29.53 -3.30
CA ALA A 178 37.98 30.54 -3.37
C ALA A 178 38.60 30.75 -1.98
N THR A 179 39.92 30.78 -1.93
CA THR A 179 40.69 31.14 -0.74
C THR A 179 40.91 32.65 -0.72
N GLY A 180 40.61 33.28 0.40
CA GLY A 180 40.82 34.70 0.65
C GLY A 180 41.58 34.95 1.95
N ALA A 181 42.06 36.18 2.14
CA ALA A 181 42.76 36.61 3.34
C ALA A 181 42.28 38.00 3.79
N THR A 182 42.21 38.26 5.09
CA THR A 182 41.94 39.60 5.64
C THR A 182 43.23 40.34 5.95
N THR A 183 43.15 41.66 6.12
CA THR A 183 44.28 42.45 6.65
C THR A 183 44.70 41.89 8.02
N GLY A 184 45.90 41.30 8.08
CA GLY A 184 46.37 40.52 9.22
C GLY A 184 46.86 39.11 8.86
N GLY A 185 46.68 38.66 7.62
CA GLY A 185 47.24 37.40 7.10
C GLY A 185 46.45 36.14 7.45
N ALA A 186 45.26 36.28 8.04
CA ALA A 186 44.39 35.16 8.32
C ALA A 186 43.68 34.71 7.04
N ILE A 187 43.86 33.44 6.69
CA ILE A 187 43.36 32.81 5.46
C ILE A 187 42.03 32.10 5.77
N PHE A 188 41.05 32.24 4.88
CA PHE A 188 39.76 31.54 4.95
C PHE A 188 39.37 31.00 3.56
N THR A 189 38.49 30.01 3.53
CA THR A 189 37.90 29.49 2.28
C THR A 189 36.41 29.79 2.25
N ILE A 190 35.90 30.28 1.12
CA ILE A 190 34.46 30.51 0.94
C ILE A 190 33.73 29.18 0.83
N VAL A 191 32.92 28.80 1.81
CA VAL A 191 32.12 27.57 1.82
C VAL A 191 30.76 27.78 1.16
N ALA A 192 30.18 28.97 1.29
CA ALA A 192 28.89 29.30 0.70
C ALA A 192 28.71 30.80 0.49
N LEU A 193 27.85 31.14 -0.48
CA LEU A 193 27.44 32.49 -0.82
C LEU A 193 25.91 32.60 -0.74
N PHE A 194 25.41 33.64 -0.08
CA PHE A 194 23.99 33.94 0.00
C PHE A 194 23.71 35.38 -0.42
N ASN A 195 22.56 35.60 -1.05
CA ASN A 195 22.06 36.95 -1.26
C ASN A 195 21.58 37.51 0.07
N ASN A 196 21.82 38.80 0.34
CA ASN A 196 21.30 39.46 1.53
C ASN A 196 21.04 40.95 1.27
N GLU A 197 20.25 41.59 2.13
CA GLU A 197 20.08 43.05 2.10
C GLU A 197 21.18 43.73 2.90
N ALA A 198 21.71 44.84 2.40
CA ALA A 198 22.72 45.63 3.10
C ALA A 198 22.24 46.21 4.44
N GLY A 199 20.92 46.35 4.63
CA GLY A 199 20.34 46.90 5.86
C GLY A 199 20.12 45.88 7.00
N TYR A 200 20.34 44.59 6.77
CA TYR A 200 20.14 43.57 7.79
C TYR A 200 21.46 43.18 8.47
N ASN A 201 21.51 43.30 9.81
CA ASN A 201 22.60 42.76 10.63
C ASN A 201 22.39 41.26 10.93
N LEU A 202 21.79 40.53 9.99
CA LEU A 202 21.43 39.11 10.10
C LEU A 202 21.64 38.46 8.74
N ILE A 203 22.21 37.26 8.73
CA ILE A 203 22.50 36.52 7.50
C ILE A 203 21.35 35.54 7.19
N PHE A 204 20.65 35.80 6.09
CA PHE A 204 19.56 34.95 5.62
C PHE A 204 20.03 34.00 4.52
N LYS A 205 20.15 32.70 4.85
CA LYS A 205 20.51 31.63 3.90
C LYS A 205 19.60 31.54 2.66
N ASN A 206 18.39 32.07 2.75
CA ASN A 206 17.30 31.90 1.80
C ASN A 206 16.59 33.23 1.46
N TYR A 207 17.28 34.36 1.58
CA TYR A 207 16.70 35.66 1.26
C TYR A 207 16.28 35.73 -0.20
N ILE A 208 15.07 36.20 -0.43
CA ILE A 208 14.54 36.46 -1.76
C ILE A 208 14.45 37.98 -1.89
N PRO A 209 15.35 38.61 -2.68
CA PRO A 209 15.31 40.05 -2.87
C PRO A 209 14.00 40.42 -3.57
N ARG A 210 13.43 41.55 -3.19
CA ARG A 210 12.28 42.16 -3.86
C ARG A 210 12.79 43.26 -4.80
N VAL A 211 12.06 43.53 -5.87
CA VAL A 211 12.36 44.70 -6.70
C VAL A 211 12.05 45.97 -5.91
N THR A 212 12.90 46.99 -6.05
CA THR A 212 12.63 48.32 -5.50
C THR A 212 11.43 48.95 -6.22
N THR A 213 10.77 49.94 -5.64
CA THR A 213 9.66 50.65 -6.31
C THR A 213 10.09 51.19 -7.67
N ALA A 214 11.29 51.78 -7.76
CA ALA A 214 11.85 52.28 -9.02
C ALA A 214 12.06 51.18 -10.07
N ALA A 215 12.55 50.00 -9.67
CA ALA A 215 12.70 48.86 -10.58
C ALA A 215 11.34 48.21 -10.92
N GLY A 216 10.38 48.25 -9.99
CA GLY A 216 9.04 47.73 -10.15
C GLY A 216 8.19 48.53 -11.14
N GLU A 217 8.34 49.86 -11.17
CA GLU A 217 7.63 50.76 -12.10
C GLU A 217 8.03 50.55 -13.57
N VAL A 218 9.21 49.97 -13.81
CA VAL A 218 9.77 49.73 -15.16
C VAL A 218 9.54 48.28 -15.62
N LEU A 219 8.89 47.43 -14.81
CA LEU A 219 8.58 46.05 -15.21
C LEU A 219 7.61 46.03 -16.40
N ASP A 220 8.01 45.35 -17.46
CA ASP A 220 7.34 45.28 -18.76
C ASP A 220 7.17 43.81 -19.24
N LYS A 221 6.72 43.63 -20.50
CA LYS A 221 6.54 42.30 -21.11
C LYS A 221 7.83 41.46 -21.16
N THR A 222 9.00 42.08 -21.22
CA THR A 222 10.29 41.41 -21.38
C THR A 222 10.94 41.08 -20.03
N THR A 223 10.68 41.90 -19.01
CA THR A 223 11.25 41.78 -17.67
C THR A 223 10.34 41.06 -16.68
N MET A 224 9.01 41.09 -16.87
CA MET A 224 8.06 40.38 -16.03
C MET A 224 7.95 38.90 -16.42
N LYS A 225 8.20 38.01 -15.44
CA LYS A 225 7.98 36.57 -15.61
C LYS A 225 6.48 36.27 -15.68
N SER A 226 6.07 35.37 -16.57
CA SER A 226 4.66 34.97 -16.75
C SER A 226 4.42 33.51 -16.38
N MET A 227 3.18 33.21 -15.99
CA MET A 227 2.67 31.87 -15.75
C MET A 227 1.94 31.36 -16.99
N LYS A 228 2.09 30.07 -17.29
CA LYS A 228 1.27 29.36 -18.28
C LYS A 228 0.58 28.15 -17.66
N MET A 229 -0.55 27.80 -18.24
CA MET A 229 -1.31 26.60 -17.90
C MET A 229 -1.34 25.69 -19.13
N THR A 230 -1.10 24.40 -18.92
CA THR A 230 -1.16 23.38 -19.97
C THR A 230 -2.07 22.25 -19.54
N VAL A 231 -2.85 21.72 -20.47
CA VAL A 231 -3.70 20.55 -20.25
C VAL A 231 -3.04 19.34 -20.90
N GLU A 232 -2.71 18.36 -20.09
CA GLU A 232 -2.25 17.05 -20.54
C GLU A 232 -3.41 16.08 -20.53
N ARG A 233 -3.37 15.08 -21.41
CA ARG A 233 -4.35 14.00 -21.45
C ARG A 233 -3.69 12.65 -21.68
N ILE A 234 -4.29 11.62 -21.11
CA ILE A 234 -3.97 10.22 -21.42
C ILE A 234 -5.27 9.55 -21.87
N GLN A 235 -5.18 8.77 -22.95
CA GLN A 235 -6.28 7.94 -23.40
C GLN A 235 -6.32 6.66 -22.57
N ILE A 236 -7.51 6.27 -22.14
CA ILE A 236 -7.80 5.06 -21.39
C ILE A 236 -8.74 4.21 -22.24
N GLU A 237 -8.45 2.93 -22.37
CA GLU A 237 -9.24 1.99 -23.16
C GLU A 237 -9.63 0.77 -22.31
N ALA A 238 -10.90 0.40 -22.37
CA ALA A 238 -11.44 -0.74 -21.65
C ALA A 238 -11.01 -2.06 -22.29
N GLN A 239 -10.23 -2.82 -21.54
CA GLN A 239 -9.82 -4.19 -21.80
C GLN A 239 -10.92 -5.17 -21.36
N THR A 240 -10.68 -6.47 -21.52
CA THR A 240 -11.71 -7.49 -21.30
C THR A 240 -11.12 -8.74 -20.67
N ARG A 241 -11.80 -9.28 -19.66
CA ARG A 241 -11.55 -10.62 -19.10
C ARG A 241 -12.77 -11.49 -19.35
N LYS A 242 -12.55 -12.75 -19.73
CA LYS A 242 -13.64 -13.72 -19.93
C LYS A 242 -13.21 -15.08 -19.44
N LEU A 243 -14.09 -15.73 -18.69
CA LEU A 243 -13.95 -17.13 -18.32
C LEU A 243 -15.23 -17.87 -18.68
N LYS A 244 -15.09 -19.15 -19.01
CA LYS A 244 -16.22 -20.04 -19.28
C LYS A 244 -16.09 -21.33 -18.49
N ALA A 245 -17.22 -21.89 -18.10
CA ALA A 245 -17.34 -23.25 -17.63
C ALA A 245 -18.35 -24.00 -18.49
N GLU A 246 -18.10 -25.28 -18.66
CA GLU A 246 -18.95 -26.20 -19.40
C GLU A 246 -19.23 -27.36 -18.46
N TYR A 247 -20.49 -27.75 -18.36
CA TYR A 247 -20.88 -28.90 -17.55
C TYR A 247 -21.82 -29.79 -18.33
N THR A 248 -21.71 -31.09 -18.09
CA THR A 248 -22.61 -32.06 -18.70
C THR A 248 -23.88 -32.16 -17.87
N LEU A 249 -25.01 -32.45 -18.53
CA LEU A 249 -26.28 -32.67 -17.84
C LEU A 249 -26.20 -33.91 -16.94
N GLU A 250 -25.47 -34.93 -17.35
CA GLU A 250 -25.20 -36.13 -16.56
C GLU A 250 -24.47 -35.79 -15.26
N LEU A 251 -23.40 -34.98 -15.33
CA LEU A 251 -22.67 -34.54 -14.14
C LEU A 251 -23.58 -33.74 -13.20
N ALA A 252 -24.41 -32.83 -13.74
CA ALA A 252 -25.32 -32.05 -12.91
C ALA A 252 -26.37 -32.92 -12.22
N GLN A 253 -26.88 -33.96 -12.89
CA GLN A 253 -27.82 -34.92 -12.32
C GLN A 253 -27.16 -35.77 -11.23
N ASP A 254 -25.97 -36.33 -11.50
CA ASP A 254 -25.22 -37.15 -10.55
C ASP A 254 -24.85 -36.34 -9.30
N LEU A 255 -24.33 -35.13 -9.50
CA LEU A 255 -23.88 -34.25 -8.43
C LEU A 255 -25.05 -33.77 -7.55
N LYS A 256 -26.23 -33.58 -8.16
CA LYS A 256 -27.45 -33.26 -7.43
C LYS A 256 -28.02 -34.46 -6.66
N ASN A 257 -28.04 -35.63 -7.27
CA ASN A 257 -28.63 -36.84 -6.68
C ASN A 257 -27.76 -37.44 -5.57
N VAL A 258 -26.43 -37.40 -5.72
CA VAL A 258 -25.49 -37.98 -4.75
C VAL A 258 -25.08 -36.97 -3.68
N HIS A 259 -24.74 -35.73 -4.07
CA HIS A 259 -24.17 -34.75 -3.14
C HIS A 259 -25.16 -33.65 -2.73
N GLY A 260 -26.36 -33.59 -3.33
CA GLY A 260 -27.32 -32.51 -3.08
C GLY A 260 -26.82 -31.14 -3.54
N LEU A 261 -25.78 -31.10 -4.36
CA LEU A 261 -25.13 -29.89 -4.83
C LEU A 261 -25.66 -29.49 -6.20
N ASP A 262 -25.69 -28.19 -6.49
CA ASP A 262 -26.06 -27.68 -7.80
C ASP A 262 -24.80 -27.30 -8.59
N ALA A 263 -24.44 -28.14 -9.56
CA ALA A 263 -23.25 -27.93 -10.39
C ALA A 263 -23.25 -26.56 -11.09
N GLU A 264 -24.43 -26.06 -11.49
CA GLU A 264 -24.54 -24.77 -12.17
C GLU A 264 -24.21 -23.62 -11.21
N ALA A 265 -24.81 -23.62 -10.03
CA ALA A 265 -24.56 -22.59 -9.02
C ALA A 265 -23.09 -22.61 -8.55
N GLU A 266 -22.50 -23.79 -8.37
CA GLU A 266 -21.09 -23.92 -7.99
C GLU A 266 -20.15 -23.34 -9.05
N LEU A 267 -20.39 -23.63 -10.33
CA LEU A 267 -19.57 -23.10 -11.42
C LEU A 267 -19.72 -21.59 -11.57
N ILE A 268 -20.93 -21.05 -11.39
CA ILE A 268 -21.16 -19.60 -11.38
C ILE A 268 -20.32 -18.93 -10.28
N ASN A 269 -20.39 -19.45 -9.06
CA ASN A 269 -19.66 -18.89 -7.92
C ASN A 269 -18.13 -18.96 -8.13
N ILE A 270 -17.61 -20.06 -8.69
CA ILE A 270 -16.18 -20.21 -8.96
C ILE A 270 -15.71 -19.23 -10.04
N LEU A 271 -16.47 -19.08 -11.13
CA LEU A 271 -16.09 -18.18 -12.22
C LEU A 271 -16.14 -16.71 -11.82
N GLU A 272 -17.17 -16.30 -11.07
CA GLU A 272 -17.28 -14.94 -10.54
C GLU A 272 -16.10 -14.63 -9.63
N TYR A 273 -15.81 -15.57 -8.71
CA TYR A 273 -14.69 -15.43 -7.80
C TYR A 273 -13.34 -15.32 -8.54
N GLU A 274 -13.08 -16.20 -9.50
CA GLU A 274 -11.79 -16.25 -10.20
C GLU A 274 -11.50 -14.93 -10.93
N ILE A 275 -12.49 -14.38 -11.65
CA ILE A 275 -12.32 -13.09 -12.35
C ILE A 275 -12.02 -11.98 -11.34
N SER A 276 -12.75 -11.94 -10.24
CA SER A 276 -12.56 -10.89 -9.24
C SER A 276 -11.23 -11.05 -8.48
N ALA A 277 -10.78 -12.28 -8.22
CA ALA A 277 -9.48 -12.56 -7.61
C ALA A 277 -8.30 -12.21 -8.54
N GLU A 278 -8.42 -12.52 -9.83
CA GLU A 278 -7.43 -12.13 -10.85
C GLU A 278 -7.28 -10.61 -10.91
N LEU A 279 -8.41 -9.88 -10.90
CA LEU A 279 -8.45 -8.42 -10.91
C LEU A 279 -7.78 -7.81 -9.68
N ASP A 280 -8.10 -8.30 -8.48
CA ASP A 280 -7.50 -7.82 -7.24
C ASP A 280 -5.98 -8.07 -7.23
N ARG A 281 -5.54 -9.23 -7.73
CA ARG A 281 -4.11 -9.55 -7.79
C ARG A 281 -3.38 -8.65 -8.78
N GLU A 282 -3.94 -8.44 -9.96
CA GLU A 282 -3.36 -7.54 -10.95
C GLU A 282 -3.21 -6.12 -10.41
N LEU A 283 -4.21 -5.61 -9.68
CA LEU A 283 -4.13 -4.27 -9.08
C LEU A 283 -2.98 -4.16 -8.08
N VAL A 284 -2.76 -5.18 -7.25
CA VAL A 284 -1.65 -5.20 -6.28
C VAL A 284 -0.29 -5.38 -6.96
N ASP A 285 -0.21 -6.22 -7.98
CA ASP A 285 1.02 -6.35 -8.77
C ASP A 285 1.34 -5.04 -9.49
N LEU A 286 0.34 -4.31 -9.98
CA LEU A 286 0.51 -2.99 -10.60
C LEU A 286 0.93 -1.93 -9.57
N ILE A 287 0.35 -1.92 -8.38
CA ILE A 287 0.77 -1.09 -7.23
C ILE A 287 2.26 -1.32 -6.95
N ASN A 288 2.68 -2.57 -6.76
CA ASN A 288 4.06 -2.91 -6.44
C ASN A 288 5.03 -2.58 -7.60
N THR A 289 4.63 -2.85 -8.84
CA THR A 289 5.45 -2.58 -10.03
C THR A 289 5.63 -1.09 -10.30
N LYS A 290 4.59 -0.27 -10.05
CA LYS A 290 4.63 1.18 -10.27
C LYS A 290 5.13 1.96 -9.05
N ALA A 291 5.41 1.31 -7.92
CA ALA A 291 5.90 1.98 -6.73
C ALA A 291 7.35 2.42 -6.89
N THR A 292 7.71 3.57 -6.30
CA THR A 292 9.11 4.00 -6.24
C THR A 292 9.89 2.99 -5.39
N GLN A 293 10.89 2.34 -5.99
CA GLN A 293 11.75 1.38 -5.31
C GLN A 293 12.66 2.10 -4.32
N THR A 294 12.69 1.63 -3.08
CA THR A 294 13.56 2.16 -2.02
C THR A 294 14.60 1.13 -1.62
N PRO A 295 15.74 1.55 -1.03
CA PRO A 295 16.73 0.59 -0.55
C PRO A 295 16.15 -0.38 0.48
N THR A 296 16.62 -1.64 0.43
CA THR A 296 16.17 -2.72 1.31
C THR A 296 16.44 -2.37 2.78
N TRP A 297 15.43 -2.58 3.63
CA TRP A 297 15.64 -2.67 5.07
C TRP A 297 16.08 -4.09 5.41
N SER A 298 17.14 -4.26 6.20
CA SER A 298 17.67 -5.59 6.54
C SER A 298 17.84 -5.72 8.05
N TYR A 299 17.36 -6.80 8.65
CA TYR A 299 17.48 -7.03 10.09
C TYR A 299 18.95 -7.19 10.54
N GLY A 300 19.76 -7.87 9.74
CA GLY A 300 21.13 -8.25 10.07
C GLY A 300 22.17 -7.15 9.89
N ASN A 301 21.83 -6.02 9.24
CA ASN A 301 22.82 -5.04 8.83
C ASN A 301 23.02 -3.91 9.86
N ALA A 302 24.28 -3.67 10.26
CA ALA A 302 24.64 -2.60 11.20
C ALA A 302 24.58 -1.20 10.55
N PRO A 303 24.39 -0.11 11.33
CA PRO A 303 24.38 1.25 10.80
C PRO A 303 25.74 1.61 10.18
N GLY A 304 25.74 2.21 8.99
CA GLY A 304 26.97 2.61 8.29
C GLY A 304 27.66 1.51 7.48
N SER A 305 27.03 0.34 7.34
CA SER A 305 27.46 -0.69 6.37
C SER A 305 27.51 -0.12 4.95
N THR A 306 28.65 -0.26 4.26
CA THR A 306 28.89 0.21 2.89
C THR A 306 28.17 -0.63 1.82
N SER A 307 27.20 -1.47 2.21
CA SER A 307 26.41 -2.27 1.27
C SER A 307 25.52 -1.35 0.44
N THR A 308 25.70 -1.37 -0.88
CA THR A 308 24.93 -0.54 -1.83
C THR A 308 23.46 -0.94 -1.93
N VAL A 309 23.05 -2.02 -1.24
CA VAL A 309 21.74 -2.69 -1.42
C VAL A 309 20.91 -2.68 -0.13
N ALA A 310 21.52 -2.57 1.05
CA ALA A 310 20.83 -2.58 2.34
C ALA A 310 21.34 -1.47 3.26
N PHE A 311 20.48 -0.53 3.66
CA PHE A 311 20.89 0.63 4.48
C PHE A 311 20.01 0.79 5.71
N ASN A 312 20.57 0.52 6.88
CA ASN A 312 19.99 0.96 8.15
C ASN A 312 20.72 2.23 8.62
N THR A 313 19.96 3.28 8.94
CA THR A 313 20.51 4.51 9.54
C THR A 313 20.58 4.42 11.07
N SER A 314 19.96 3.38 11.65
CA SER A 314 19.83 3.14 13.09
C SER A 314 19.63 1.64 13.33
N ASP A 315 20.12 1.11 14.45
CA ASP A 315 19.97 -0.31 14.81
C ASP A 315 19.56 -0.44 16.29
N GLY A 316 18.97 -1.59 16.62
CA GLY A 316 18.58 -1.98 17.98
C GLY A 316 19.47 -3.12 18.49
N ARG A 317 19.50 -3.35 19.81
CA ARG A 317 20.32 -4.47 20.34
C ARG A 317 19.55 -5.78 20.26
N TRP A 318 18.25 -5.74 20.56
CA TRP A 318 17.37 -6.91 20.65
C TRP A 318 16.32 -6.84 19.53
N GLU A 319 15.73 -7.99 19.18
CA GLU A 319 14.84 -8.12 18.02
C GLU A 319 13.69 -7.10 18.01
N GLY A 320 12.99 -6.92 19.12
CA GLY A 320 11.89 -5.95 19.21
C GLY A 320 12.33 -4.50 18.98
N GLU A 321 13.55 -4.12 19.38
CA GLU A 321 14.09 -2.79 19.08
C GLU A 321 14.46 -2.65 17.61
N LYS A 322 15.00 -3.71 17.01
CA LYS A 322 15.34 -3.76 15.58
C LYS A 322 14.09 -3.63 14.72
N LEU A 323 13.02 -4.36 15.04
CA LEU A 323 11.74 -4.26 14.31
C LEU A 323 11.12 -2.85 14.40
N ARG A 324 11.34 -2.13 15.50
CA ARG A 324 10.94 -0.71 15.59
C ARG A 324 11.66 0.20 14.59
N THR A 325 12.86 -0.17 14.13
CA THR A 325 13.56 0.58 13.06
C THR A 325 12.91 0.40 11.69
N LEU A 326 12.28 -0.75 11.43
CA LEU A 326 11.44 -0.94 10.23
C LEU A 326 10.26 0.02 10.26
N TYR A 327 9.63 0.20 11.42
CA TYR A 327 8.53 1.16 11.57
C TYR A 327 8.96 2.61 11.33
N THR A 328 10.09 3.05 11.90
CA THR A 328 10.60 4.42 11.66
C THR A 328 11.00 4.62 10.19
N ARG A 329 11.46 3.56 9.51
CA ARG A 329 11.70 3.57 8.06
C ARG A 329 10.40 3.76 7.27
N ILE A 330 9.35 3.01 7.59
CA ILE A 330 8.02 3.14 6.98
C ILE A 330 7.49 4.57 7.17
N LEU A 331 7.61 5.14 8.38
CA LEU A 331 7.21 6.53 8.66
C LEU A 331 7.96 7.56 7.79
N SER A 332 9.27 7.38 7.63
CA SER A 332 10.10 8.25 6.80
C SER A 332 9.66 8.20 5.33
N GLU A 333 9.43 7.00 4.78
CA GLU A 333 8.96 6.84 3.41
C GLU A 333 7.52 7.36 3.23
N ALA A 334 6.64 7.16 4.21
CA ALA A 334 5.28 7.73 4.21
C ALA A 334 5.29 9.28 4.17
N ASN A 335 6.24 9.90 4.86
CA ASN A 335 6.41 11.36 4.82
C ASN A 335 7.02 11.83 3.50
N LYS A 336 7.89 11.04 2.87
CA LYS A 336 8.40 11.35 1.52
C LYS A 336 7.29 11.33 0.48
N VAL A 337 6.31 10.42 0.59
CA VAL A 337 5.09 10.44 -0.24
C VAL A 337 4.33 11.77 -0.09
N ALA A 338 4.25 12.34 1.12
CA ALA A 338 3.64 13.66 1.31
C ALA A 338 4.43 14.77 0.63
N LEU A 339 5.76 14.69 0.61
CA LEU A 339 6.62 15.68 -0.04
C LEU A 339 6.52 15.61 -1.56
N THR A 340 6.42 14.41 -2.14
CA THR A 340 6.30 14.19 -3.59
C THR A 340 4.90 14.52 -4.10
N THR A 341 3.85 14.05 -3.42
CA THR A 341 2.45 14.27 -3.86
C THR A 341 1.88 15.61 -3.44
N ARG A 342 2.34 16.18 -2.31
CA ARG A 342 1.77 17.37 -1.65
C ARG A 342 0.29 17.24 -1.27
N ARG A 343 -0.21 16.01 -1.13
CA ARG A 343 -1.61 15.71 -0.81
C ARG A 343 -1.81 15.17 0.59
N GLY A 344 -0.89 14.33 1.04
CA GLY A 344 -0.91 13.79 2.40
C GLY A 344 0.18 12.76 2.61
N THR A 345 0.36 12.38 3.87
CA THR A 345 1.23 11.25 4.22
C THR A 345 0.54 9.95 3.84
N ALA A 346 1.34 8.97 3.41
CA ALA A 346 0.81 7.65 3.12
C ALA A 346 0.09 7.04 4.34
N ASN A 347 -0.96 6.27 4.08
CA ASN A 347 -1.96 5.82 5.06
C ASN A 347 -2.35 4.34 4.91
N ILE A 348 -1.87 3.65 3.88
CA ILE A 348 -2.12 2.23 3.64
C ILE A 348 -0.78 1.49 3.53
N LEU A 349 -0.71 0.29 4.11
CA LEU A 349 0.42 -0.62 4.02
C LEU A 349 -0.04 -1.95 3.44
N ILE A 350 0.64 -2.42 2.39
CA ILE A 350 0.51 -3.79 1.87
C ILE A 350 1.79 -4.52 2.25
N CYS A 351 1.68 -5.58 3.02
CA CYS A 351 2.81 -6.24 3.65
C CYS A 351 2.79 -7.76 3.38
N SER A 352 3.96 -8.38 3.26
CA SER A 352 4.07 -9.84 3.36
C SER A 352 3.73 -10.33 4.77
N SER A 353 3.48 -11.63 4.92
CA SER A 353 3.14 -12.24 6.21
C SER A 353 4.16 -11.99 7.32
N ASN A 354 5.45 -12.15 7.03
CA ASN A 354 6.50 -11.94 8.04
C ASN A 354 6.58 -10.46 8.46
N VAL A 355 6.37 -9.54 7.52
CA VAL A 355 6.31 -8.11 7.83
C VAL A 355 5.10 -7.78 8.69
N VAL A 356 3.93 -8.38 8.42
CA VAL A 356 2.76 -8.20 9.29
C VAL A 356 3.07 -8.70 10.69
N SER A 357 3.64 -9.89 10.87
CA SER A 357 4.03 -10.40 12.20
C SER A 357 5.05 -9.49 12.90
N ALA A 358 5.98 -8.90 12.16
CA ALA A 358 6.89 -7.89 12.70
C ALA A 358 6.13 -6.63 13.21
N LEU A 359 5.13 -6.16 12.46
CA LEU A 359 4.32 -5.01 12.84
C LEU A 359 3.37 -5.32 14.01
N GLU A 360 2.82 -6.53 14.09
CA GLU A 360 1.97 -7.00 15.19
C GLU A 360 2.71 -7.04 16.53
N SER A 361 4.03 -7.24 16.50
CA SER A 361 4.87 -7.18 17.70
C SER A 361 5.00 -5.77 18.29
N LEU A 362 4.65 -4.73 17.53
CA LEU A 362 4.72 -3.35 17.97
C LEU A 362 3.51 -3.02 18.86
N GLN A 363 3.75 -2.30 19.95
CA GLN A 363 2.71 -1.93 20.93
C GLN A 363 1.55 -1.12 20.33
N GLY A 364 1.78 -0.40 19.23
CA GLY A 364 0.79 0.44 18.55
C GLY A 364 -0.13 -0.28 17.56
N PHE A 365 0.06 -1.59 17.36
CA PHE A 365 -0.77 -2.36 16.43
C PHE A 365 -2.11 -2.72 17.07
N MET A 366 -3.20 -2.38 16.38
CA MET A 366 -4.56 -2.74 16.76
C MET A 366 -5.18 -3.62 15.69
N TYR A 367 -5.61 -4.82 16.07
CA TYR A 367 -6.33 -5.72 15.17
C TYR A 367 -7.66 -5.09 14.75
N SER A 368 -8.00 -5.26 13.47
CA SER A 368 -9.34 -4.93 13.00
C SER A 368 -10.32 -5.89 13.65
N ALA A 369 -11.45 -5.39 14.15
CA ALA A 369 -12.47 -6.24 14.73
C ALA A 369 -12.91 -7.30 13.70
N VAL A 370 -12.81 -8.58 14.07
CA VAL A 370 -13.32 -9.69 13.27
C VAL A 370 -14.84 -9.74 13.52
N PRO A 371 -15.70 -9.53 12.51
CA PRO A 371 -17.13 -9.78 12.65
C PRO A 371 -17.32 -11.23 13.13
N GLY A 372 -18.34 -11.54 13.93
CA GLY A 372 -18.51 -12.85 14.60
C GLY A 372 -18.51 -14.11 13.71
N THR A 373 -18.34 -13.97 12.41
CA THR A 373 -17.95 -15.04 11.47
C THR A 373 -16.44 -14.95 11.19
N VAL A 374 -15.68 -15.92 11.70
CA VAL A 374 -14.26 -16.09 11.35
C VAL A 374 -14.17 -16.38 9.85
N LYS A 375 -13.89 -15.35 9.05
CA LYS A 375 -13.53 -15.53 7.64
C LYS A 375 -12.02 -15.82 7.62
N PRO A 376 -11.58 -17.04 7.28
CA PRO A 376 -10.16 -17.32 7.20
C PRO A 376 -9.53 -16.48 6.09
N THR A 377 -8.45 -15.83 6.47
CA THR A 377 -7.76 -14.77 5.75
C THR A 377 -6.85 -15.34 4.67
N LEU A 378 -7.44 -15.82 3.56
CA LEU A 378 -6.68 -16.14 2.35
C LEU A 378 -6.69 -14.93 1.42
N GLY A 379 -5.61 -14.71 0.67
CA GLY A 379 -5.43 -13.57 -0.24
C GLY A 379 -5.08 -12.28 0.49
N ILE A 380 -5.52 -11.14 -0.06
CA ILE A 380 -5.15 -9.86 0.52
C ILE A 380 -6.23 -9.40 1.49
N ALA A 381 -5.85 -9.18 2.74
CA ALA A 381 -6.83 -8.94 3.78
C ALA A 381 -6.39 -7.90 4.78
N LYS A 382 -7.36 -7.11 5.24
CA LYS A 382 -7.16 -6.13 6.29
C LYS A 382 -6.92 -6.83 7.62
N VAL A 383 -5.73 -6.63 8.18
CA VAL A 383 -5.33 -7.22 9.47
C VAL A 383 -5.68 -6.27 10.62
N GLY A 384 -5.40 -4.98 10.42
CA GLY A 384 -5.54 -4.01 11.49
C GLY A 384 -5.09 -2.61 11.11
N THR A 385 -4.90 -1.80 12.13
CA THR A 385 -4.37 -0.45 12.02
C THR A 385 -3.16 -0.29 12.92
N LEU A 386 -2.14 0.39 12.43
CA LEU A 386 -0.93 0.72 13.18
C LEU A 386 -0.96 2.20 13.58
N ASP A 387 -0.88 2.48 14.89
CA ASP A 387 -0.96 3.82 15.50
C ASP A 387 -2.18 4.65 15.07
N GLY A 388 -3.26 3.99 14.65
CA GLY A 388 -4.46 4.64 14.09
C GLY A 388 -4.21 5.42 12.79
N ARG A 389 -3.00 5.33 12.21
CA ARG A 389 -2.56 6.08 11.03
C ARG A 389 -2.52 5.22 9.78
N PHE A 390 -1.97 4.02 9.88
CA PHE A 390 -1.81 3.12 8.74
C PHE A 390 -2.84 2.01 8.82
N THR A 391 -3.55 1.77 7.72
CA THR A 391 -4.33 0.53 7.56
C THR A 391 -3.41 -0.54 6.99
N VAL A 392 -3.29 -1.68 7.67
CA VAL A 392 -2.38 -2.76 7.31
C VAL A 392 -3.15 -3.88 6.63
N TYR A 393 -2.72 -4.20 5.41
CA TYR A 393 -3.18 -5.32 4.62
C TYR A 393 -2.07 -6.37 4.51
N LEU A 394 -2.45 -7.63 4.70
CA LEU A 394 -1.60 -8.80 4.51
C LEU A 394 -1.75 -9.28 3.07
N ASP A 395 -0.67 -9.38 2.31
CA ASP A 395 -0.58 -10.11 1.05
C ASP A 395 -0.04 -11.53 1.29
N THR A 396 -0.91 -12.53 1.29
CA THR A 396 -0.50 -13.94 1.48
C THR A 396 0.21 -14.53 0.27
N PHE A 397 0.13 -13.90 -0.91
CA PHE A 397 0.75 -14.39 -2.15
C PHE A 397 2.15 -13.79 -2.39
N ALA A 398 2.69 -13.05 -1.43
CA ALA A 398 4.03 -12.49 -1.51
C ALA A 398 5.09 -13.60 -1.70
N THR A 399 5.94 -13.48 -2.72
CA THR A 399 7.05 -14.40 -2.98
C THR A 399 8.33 -14.02 -2.22
N SER A 400 8.43 -12.76 -1.80
CA SER A 400 9.54 -12.19 -1.03
C SER A 400 8.98 -11.26 0.04
N ASP A 401 9.78 -10.95 1.06
CA ASP A 401 9.35 -10.04 2.12
C ASP A 401 9.42 -8.58 1.69
N TYR A 402 8.31 -7.86 1.84
CA TYR A 402 8.19 -6.48 1.43
C TYR A 402 7.10 -5.72 2.19
N VAL A 403 7.20 -4.40 2.16
CA VAL A 403 6.11 -3.49 2.50
C VAL A 403 5.99 -2.40 1.43
N THR A 404 4.78 -2.26 0.90
CA THR A 404 4.42 -1.16 0.00
C THR A 404 3.60 -0.14 0.77
N VAL A 405 4.13 1.07 0.87
CA VAL A 405 3.49 2.21 1.52
C VAL A 405 2.72 2.99 0.47
N LEU A 406 1.41 3.12 0.63
CA LEU A 406 0.48 3.71 -0.32
C LEU A 406 -0.24 4.92 0.30
N TYR A 407 -0.44 5.96 -0.50
CA TYR A 407 -1.34 7.06 -0.19
C TYR A 407 -2.63 6.97 -1.00
N LYS A 408 -3.76 7.02 -0.30
CA LYS A 408 -5.10 7.21 -0.88
C LYS A 408 -5.85 8.29 -0.09
N GLY A 409 -6.31 9.33 -0.77
CA GLY A 409 -7.12 10.39 -0.19
C GLY A 409 -8.59 9.99 0.01
N THR A 410 -9.39 10.90 0.56
CA THR A 410 -10.84 10.70 0.73
C THR A 410 -11.63 10.87 -0.56
N SER A 411 -11.05 11.54 -1.57
CA SER A 411 -11.63 11.73 -2.89
C SER A 411 -11.23 10.60 -3.84
N GLU A 412 -12.16 10.19 -4.70
CA GLU A 412 -11.94 9.19 -5.77
C GLU A 412 -10.96 9.65 -6.85
N LEU A 413 -10.55 10.93 -6.85
CA LEU A 413 -9.52 11.46 -7.74
C LEU A 413 -8.12 11.40 -7.13
N ASP A 414 -8.02 10.99 -5.86
CA ASP A 414 -6.81 11.10 -5.06
C ASP A 414 -6.24 9.73 -4.70
N ALA A 415 -5.70 9.05 -5.71
CA ALA A 415 -4.95 7.82 -5.57
C ALA A 415 -3.85 7.76 -6.63
N GLY A 416 -2.85 6.90 -6.41
CA GLY A 416 -1.81 6.64 -7.41
C GLY A 416 -2.34 5.90 -8.64
N ILE A 417 -3.25 4.95 -8.43
CA ILE A 417 -3.86 4.12 -9.47
C ILE A 417 -5.36 4.31 -9.45
N ILE A 418 -5.95 4.34 -10.64
CA ILE A 418 -7.38 4.50 -10.87
C ILE A 418 -7.86 3.29 -11.66
N TYR A 419 -8.77 2.54 -11.06
CA TYR A 419 -9.51 1.46 -11.68
C TYR A 419 -10.79 2.01 -12.30
N CYS A 420 -11.01 1.69 -13.56
CA CYS A 420 -12.08 2.25 -14.37
C CYS A 420 -12.99 1.14 -14.90
N PRO A 421 -14.02 0.72 -14.14
CA PRO A 421 -14.95 -0.31 -14.60
C PRO A 421 -15.83 0.23 -15.73
N TYR A 422 -16.08 -0.57 -16.76
CA TYR A 422 -17.00 -0.25 -17.86
C TYR A 422 -18.23 -1.15 -17.85
N ILE A 423 -18.06 -2.47 -17.89
CA ILE A 423 -19.14 -3.45 -17.78
C ILE A 423 -18.73 -4.50 -16.75
N PRO A 424 -19.32 -4.49 -15.54
CA PRO A 424 -19.00 -5.48 -14.53
C PRO A 424 -19.69 -6.82 -14.85
N LEU A 425 -18.93 -7.92 -14.76
CA LEU A 425 -19.40 -9.31 -14.61
C LEU A 425 -20.73 -9.65 -15.32
N MET A 426 -20.78 -9.51 -16.65
CA MET A 426 -21.93 -9.95 -17.43
C MET A 426 -21.92 -11.47 -17.59
N MET A 427 -22.98 -12.13 -17.11
CA MET A 427 -23.19 -13.57 -17.28
C MET A 427 -23.90 -13.86 -18.61
N GLN A 428 -23.42 -14.88 -19.32
CA GLN A 428 -24.09 -15.46 -20.49
C GLN A 428 -24.19 -16.96 -20.33
N LYS A 429 -25.41 -17.49 -20.42
CA LYS A 429 -25.66 -18.93 -20.48
C LYS A 429 -26.08 -19.30 -21.89
N VAL A 430 -25.46 -20.32 -22.45
CA VAL A 430 -25.74 -20.83 -23.80
C VAL A 430 -25.86 -22.34 -23.74
N ILE A 431 -26.71 -22.91 -24.58
CA ILE A 431 -26.77 -24.36 -24.78
C ILE A 431 -26.10 -24.64 -26.12
N ASP A 432 -25.12 -25.53 -26.13
CA ASP A 432 -24.46 -25.94 -27.37
C ASP A 432 -25.48 -26.65 -28.28
N PRO A 433 -25.69 -26.21 -29.53
CA PRO A 433 -26.69 -26.81 -30.43
C PRO A 433 -26.30 -28.22 -30.91
N SER A 434 -25.02 -28.60 -30.80
CA SER A 434 -24.51 -29.90 -31.23
C SER A 434 -24.50 -30.95 -30.13
N THR A 435 -24.19 -30.55 -28.89
CA THR A 435 -24.09 -31.47 -27.74
C THR A 435 -25.24 -31.32 -26.75
N PHE A 436 -26.06 -30.28 -26.87
CA PHE A 436 -27.11 -29.88 -25.92
C PHE A 436 -26.60 -29.69 -24.48
N GLN A 437 -25.28 -29.54 -24.30
CA GLN A 437 -24.68 -29.30 -23.01
C GLN A 437 -24.71 -27.80 -22.69
N PRO A 438 -25.04 -27.42 -21.44
CA PRO A 438 -24.94 -26.03 -21.02
C PRO A 438 -23.50 -25.54 -20.95
N ARG A 439 -23.30 -24.29 -21.36
CA ARG A 439 -22.07 -23.52 -21.19
C ARG A 439 -22.41 -22.20 -20.52
N ILE A 440 -21.63 -21.81 -19.54
CA ILE A 440 -21.78 -20.53 -18.83
C ILE A 440 -20.49 -19.76 -19.03
N GLY A 441 -20.62 -18.47 -19.36
CA GLY A 441 -19.50 -17.55 -19.51
C GLY A 441 -19.73 -16.28 -18.71
N PHE A 442 -18.66 -15.77 -18.12
CA PHE A 442 -18.61 -14.43 -17.56
C PHE A 442 -17.69 -13.57 -18.41
N MET A 443 -18.03 -12.29 -18.48
CA MET A 443 -17.21 -11.28 -19.11
C MET A 443 -17.21 -10.02 -18.25
N THR A 444 -16.05 -9.42 -18.06
CA THR A 444 -15.93 -8.07 -17.50
C THR A 444 -15.12 -7.19 -18.45
N ARG A 445 -15.40 -5.89 -18.44
CA ARG A 445 -14.64 -4.89 -19.17
C ARG A 445 -14.27 -3.75 -18.26
N ASP A 446 -12.99 -3.42 -18.26
CA ASP A 446 -12.38 -2.49 -17.33
C ASP A 446 -11.10 -1.90 -17.91
N ALA A 447 -10.63 -0.81 -17.32
CA ALA A 447 -9.33 -0.24 -17.60
C ALA A 447 -8.62 0.13 -16.30
N ILE A 448 -7.29 0.07 -16.30
CA ILE A 448 -6.49 0.54 -15.17
C ILE A 448 -5.55 1.62 -15.69
N THR A 449 -5.51 2.76 -15.00
CA THR A 449 -4.63 3.86 -15.34
C THR A 449 -3.88 4.37 -14.12
N GLY A 450 -2.67 4.84 -14.36
CA GLY A 450 -1.92 5.62 -13.39
C GLY A 450 -2.42 7.06 -13.31
N ASN A 451 -2.21 7.70 -12.16
CA ASN A 451 -2.42 9.13 -11.98
C ASN A 451 -1.44 9.93 -12.87
N LEU A 452 -1.95 10.92 -13.61
CA LEU A 452 -1.14 11.77 -14.50
C LEU A 452 -0.09 12.60 -13.74
N PHE A 453 -0.24 12.81 -12.43
CA PHE A 453 0.76 13.48 -11.61
C PHE A 453 1.93 12.57 -11.20
N GLY A 454 2.06 11.39 -11.82
CA GLY A 454 3.09 10.39 -11.54
C GLY A 454 2.59 9.41 -10.49
N THR A 455 2.37 8.17 -10.90
CA THR A 455 1.82 7.10 -10.05
C THR A 455 2.81 6.69 -8.97
N GLU A 456 4.09 6.63 -9.35
CA GLU A 456 5.24 6.34 -8.50
C GLU A 456 5.40 7.30 -7.32
N ASN A 457 4.81 8.50 -7.39
CA ASN A 457 4.88 9.48 -6.32
C ASN A 457 3.96 9.12 -5.13
N TYR A 458 2.89 8.37 -5.36
CA TYR A 458 1.87 8.01 -4.37
C TYR A 458 2.21 6.74 -3.58
N GLN A 459 3.21 5.99 -4.04
CA GLN A 459 3.50 4.65 -3.54
C GLN A 459 4.99 4.37 -3.53
N ARG A 460 5.45 3.71 -2.46
CA ARG A 460 6.86 3.37 -2.25
C ARG A 460 7.00 1.92 -1.81
N TYR A 461 7.88 1.20 -2.49
CA TYR A 461 8.19 -0.20 -2.19
C TYR A 461 9.44 -0.27 -1.33
N ILE A 462 9.33 -0.90 -0.17
CA ILE A 462 10.45 -1.19 0.73
C ILE A 462 10.64 -2.70 0.72
N PRO A 463 11.70 -3.21 0.08
CA PRO A 463 12.10 -4.61 0.25
C PRO A 463 12.54 -4.82 1.71
N VAL A 464 12.16 -5.95 2.29
CA VAL A 464 12.48 -6.31 3.68
C VAL A 464 13.28 -7.61 3.68
N ASP A 465 14.40 -7.60 4.37
CA ASP A 465 15.25 -8.75 4.58
C ASP A 465 15.28 -9.13 6.07
N PHE A 466 14.69 -10.28 6.40
CA PHE A 466 14.69 -10.82 7.76
C PHE A 466 15.86 -11.76 8.05
N THR A 467 16.87 -11.85 7.18
CA THR A 467 18.05 -12.70 7.43
C THR A 467 18.65 -12.41 8.81
N GLY A 468 18.64 -13.42 9.69
CA GLY A 468 19.13 -13.33 11.07
C GLY A 468 18.08 -12.97 12.13
N SER A 469 16.81 -12.72 11.77
CA SER A 469 15.66 -12.59 12.67
C SER A 469 14.99 -13.94 12.91
N ALA A 470 14.22 -14.08 13.98
CA ALA A 470 13.34 -15.24 14.20
C ALA A 470 12.25 -15.37 13.11
N LEU A 471 11.95 -14.28 12.39
CA LEU A 471 11.06 -14.26 11.24
C LEU A 471 11.76 -14.71 9.94
N GLY A 472 13.10 -14.72 9.93
CA GLY A 472 13.93 -15.11 8.79
C GLY A 472 14.21 -16.61 8.76
N GLY A 473 13.30 -17.37 8.15
CA GLY A 473 13.53 -18.76 7.75
C GLY A 473 13.27 -18.90 6.24
N ASN A 474 13.78 -19.98 5.63
CA ASN A 474 13.54 -20.38 4.24
C ASN A 474 12.16 -19.90 3.76
N GLY A 475 12.16 -19.12 2.67
CA GLY A 475 11.00 -18.36 2.19
C GLY A 475 9.68 -19.12 2.27
N ILE A 476 8.59 -18.37 2.35
CA ILE A 476 7.20 -18.83 2.60
C ILE A 476 6.77 -20.02 1.71
N TRP A 477 7.49 -20.29 0.61
CA TRP A 477 7.25 -21.38 -0.35
C TRP A 477 8.45 -22.33 -0.59
N THR A 478 9.55 -22.23 0.15
CA THR A 478 10.68 -23.17 0.08
C THR A 478 10.61 -24.18 1.23
N ALA A 479 9.70 -25.12 1.11
CA ALA A 479 9.67 -26.38 1.86
C ALA A 479 9.58 -27.54 0.87
#